data_AF-A0A2U1K811-F1
#
_entry.id   AF-A0A2U1K811-F1
#
_cell.length_a   1.000
_cell.length_b   1.000
_cell.length_c   1.000
_cell.angle_alpha   90.00
_cell.angle_beta   90.00
_cell.angle_gamma   90.00
#
_symmetry.space_group_name_H-M   'P 1'
#
loop_
_entity.id
_entity.type
_entity.pdbx_description
1 polymer ?
#
loop_
_entity_poly.entity_id
_entity_poly.type
_entity_poly.pdbx_seq_one_letter_code
_entity_poly.pdbx_strand_id
1 'polypeptide(L)' 'MKVYIKTNGVTLVGKAWQIKYVLKKYMKQFQTVEEWITSQSKPK' A
#
# COMPACT_ATOMS: atom_id res chain seq x y z
N MET A 1 6.99 -7.79 7.72
CA MET A 1 6.38 -7.30 6.46
C MET A 1 6.71 -5.83 6.35
N LYS A 2 7.24 -5.38 5.21
CA LYS A 2 7.64 -3.99 4.97
C LYS A 2 6.89 -3.46 3.75
N VAL A 3 6.39 -2.23 3.85
CA VAL A 3 5.69 -1.54 2.76
C VAL A 3 6.52 -0.32 2.41
N TYR A 4 6.97 -0.24 1.16
CA TYR A 4 7.68 0.92 0.63
C TYR A 4 6.77 1.62 -0.37
N ILE A 5 6.49 2.89 -0.11
CA ILE A 5 5.64 3.70 -0.98
C ILE A 5 6.57 4.68 -1.68
N LYS A 6 6.62 4.57 -3.01
CA LYS A 6 7.33 5.48 -3.90
C LYS A 6 6.28 6.29 -4.66
N THR A 7 6.71 7.40 -5.24
CA THR A 7 5.83 8.31 -6.00
C THR A 7 5.09 7.60 -7.15
N ASN A 8 5.72 6.58 -7.75
CA ASN A 8 5.17 5.86 -8.91
C ASN A 8 4.66 4.45 -8.56
N GLY A 9 4.59 4.05 -7.29
CA GLY A 9 4.12 2.71 -6.94
C GLY A 9 4.39 2.25 -5.52
N VAL A 10 3.85 1.08 -5.18
CA VAL A 10 3.97 0.47 -3.85
C VAL A 10 4.69 -0.86 -3.94
N THR A 11 5.72 -1.05 -3.11
CA THR A 11 6.48 -2.30 -2.99
C THR A 11 6.17 -2.96 -1.64
N LEU A 12 5.67 -4.20 -1.68
CA LEU A 12 5.35 -4.99 -0.50
C LEU A 12 6.38 -6.12 -0.35
N VAL A 13 7.10 -6.17 0.78
CA VAL A 13 8.12 -7.19 1.06
C VAL A 13 7.69 -8.02 2.27
N GLY A 14 7.51 -9.33 2.08
CA GLY A 14 7.13 -10.26 3.13
C GLY A 14 6.67 -11.62 2.62
N LYS A 15 6.09 -12.44 3.50
CA LYS A 15 5.52 -13.73 3.11
C LYS A 15 4.32 -13.52 2.20
N ALA A 16 4.14 -14.39 1.20
CA ALA A 16 3.10 -14.26 0.18
C ALA A 16 1.68 -14.08 0.78
N TRP A 17 1.36 -14.81 1.85
CA TRP A 17 0.06 -14.68 2.51
C TRP A 17 -0.12 -13.31 3.21
N GLN A 18 0.94 -12.73 3.75
CA GLN A 18 0.91 -11.41 4.39
C GLN A 18 0.66 -10.32 3.34
N ILE A 19 1.28 -10.45 2.16
CA ILE A 19 1.06 -9.55 1.03
C ILE A 19 -0.41 -9.60 0.60
N LYS A 20 -0.97 -10.80 0.41
CA LYS A 20 -2.39 -10.97 0.07
C LYS A 20 -3.33 -10.37 1.11
N TYR A 21 -3.04 -10.59 2.40
CA TYR A 21 -3.85 -10.05 3.49
C TYR A 21 -3.86 -8.51 3.48
N VAL A 22 -2.68 -7.89 3.30
CA VAL A 22 -2.55 -6.44 3.31
C VAL A 22 -3.15 -5.78 2.06
N LEU A 23 -3.00 -6.39 0.88
CA LEU A 23 -3.70 -5.93 -0.31
C LEU A 23 -5.22 -5.92 -0.12
N LYS A 24 -5.79 -6.99 0.46
CA LYS A 24 -7.24 -7.04 0.77
C LYS A 24 -7.65 -5.98 1.79
N LYS A 25 -6.79 -5.65 2.76
CA LYS A 25 -7.05 -4.60 3.75
C LYS A 25 -7.10 -3.22 3.09
N TYR A 26 -6.12 -2.90 2.24
CA TYR A 26 -6.03 -1.60 1.57
C TYR A 26 -7.05 -1.44 0.44
N MET A 27 -7.47 -2.51 -0.21
CA MET A 27 -8.57 -2.48 -1.19
C MET A 27 -9.91 -2.04 -0.59
N LYS A 28 -10.10 -2.19 0.73
CA LYS A 28 -11.28 -1.65 1.43
C LYS A 28 -11.14 -0.16 1.77
N GLN A 29 -9.92 0.36 1.78
CA GLN A 29 -9.61 1.72 2.23
C GLN A 29 -9.37 2.67 1.05
N PHE A 30 -8.89 2.14 -0.08
CA PHE A 30 -8.51 2.89 -1.26
C PHE A 30 -9.05 2.18 -2.50
N GLN A 31 -9.62 2.96 -3.42
CA GLN A 31 -10.15 2.41 -4.67
C GLN A 31 -9.06 2.30 -5.73
N THR A 32 -8.09 3.21 -5.71
CA THR A 32 -6.94 3.21 -6.64
C THR A 32 -5.62 3.20 -5.90
N VAL A 33 -4.57 2.75 -6.60
CA VAL A 33 -3.20 2.78 -6.07
C VAL A 33 -2.70 4.22 -5.92
N GLU A 34 -3.14 5.13 -6.79
CA GLU A 34 -2.82 6.56 -6.71
C GLU A 34 -3.37 7.20 -5.43
N GLU A 35 -4.61 6.89 -5.07
CA GLU A 35 -5.23 7.35 -3.83
C GLU A 35 -4.47 6.81 -2.61
N TRP A 36 -4.05 5.54 -2.67
CA TRP A 36 -3.24 4.95 -1.63
C TRP A 36 -1.90 5.67 -1.46
N ILE A 37 -1.18 5.96 -2.55
CA ILE A 37 0.09 6.71 -2.52
C ILE A 37 -0.13 8.13 -1.96
N THR A 38 -1.17 8.82 -2.43
CA THR A 38 -1.49 10.20 -2.03
C THR A 38 -1.86 10.29 -0.55
N SER A 39 -2.57 9.30 -0.01
CA SER A 39 -2.97 9.26 1.40
C SER A 39 -1.78 9.25 2.38
N GLN A 40 -0.65 8.71 1.94
CA GLN A 40 0.56 8.56 2.75
C GLN A 40 1.54 9.72 2.56
N SER A 41 1.29 10.58 1.56
CA SER A 41 2.10 11.76 1.25
C SER A 41 1.70 13.01 2.03
N LYS A 42 0.75 12.94 2.99
CA LYS A 42 0.46 14.08 3.86
C LYS A 42 1.68 14.33 4.78
N PRO A 43 2.43 15.42 4.60
CA PRO A 43 3.47 15.80 5.54
C PRO A 43 2.78 16.25 6.83
N LYS A 44 3.29 15.76 7.96
CA LYS A 44 2.97 16.28 9.29
C LYS A 44 3.88 17.46 9.60
#